data_AF-A0AAX4HL26-F1
#
_entry.id   AF-A0AAX4HL26-F1
#
_cell.length_a   1.000
_cell.length_b   1.000
_cell.length_c   1.000
_cell.angle_alpha   90.00
_cell.angle_beta   90.00
_cell.angle_gamma   90.00
#
_symmetry.space_group_name_H-M   'P 1'
#
loop_
_entity.id
_entity.type
_entity.pdbx_description
1 polymer ?
#
loop_
_entity_poly.entity_id
_entity_poly.type
_entity_poly.pdbx_seq_one_letter_code
_entity_poly.pdbx_strand_id
1 'polypeptide(L)'
;MWSQLKNFLEEMRLLIFSPFFFFLTLIGNGFIISCGYLFYHIEKDVNPKVTHFIDALWWSFTTATTTGYGDITPMTDFGKILSIFLMISGLLLFAIFTAMFAETILTYRRGQKK
;
A
#
# COMPACT_ATOMS: atom_id res chain seq x y z
N MET A 1 6.75 -21.54 26.41
CA MET A 1 6.13 -21.58 25.06
C MET A 1 4.81 -20.82 24.99
N TRP A 2 3.75 -21.24 25.70
CA TRP A 2 2.44 -20.54 25.62
C TRP A 2 2.45 -19.09 26.11
N SER A 3 3.19 -18.77 27.16
CA SER A 3 3.37 -17.38 27.64
C SER A 3 4.10 -16.50 26.62
N GLN A 4 5.15 -17.03 26.01
CA GLN A 4 5.92 -16.35 24.96
C GLN A 4 5.07 -16.04 23.73
N LEU A 5 4.24 -17.01 23.31
CA LEU A 5 3.28 -16.81 22.22
C LEU A 5 2.28 -15.70 22.54
N LYS A 6 1.70 -15.69 23.75
CA LYS A 6 0.77 -14.62 24.17
C LYS A 6 1.44 -13.24 24.13
N ASN A 7 2.64 -13.11 24.69
CA ASN A 7 3.37 -11.85 24.70
C ASN A 7 3.68 -11.36 23.28
N PHE A 8 4.08 -12.26 22.38
CA PHE A 8 4.28 -11.93 20.98
C PHE A 8 2.98 -11.47 20.28
N LEU A 9 1.88 -12.17 20.52
CA LEU A 9 0.58 -11.82 19.94
C LEU A 9 0.06 -10.48 20.46
N GLU A 10 0.32 -10.14 21.72
CA GLU A 10 -0.02 -8.83 22.27
C GLU A 10 0.79 -7.71 21.61
N GLU A 11 2.10 -7.87 21.40
CA GLU A 11 2.91 -6.87 20.68
C GLU A 11 2.44 -6.67 19.22
N MET A 12 2.09 -7.77 18.54
CA MET A 12 1.51 -7.70 17.19
C MET A 12 0.14 -7.03 17.19
N ARG A 13 -0.68 -7.30 18.20
CA ARG A 13 -1.97 -6.64 18.41
C ARG A 13 -1.77 -5.15 18.67
N LEU A 14 -0.85 -4.75 19.53
CA LEU A 14 -0.55 -3.35 19.82
C LEU A 14 -0.12 -2.59 18.55
N LEU A 15 0.68 -3.23 17.69
CA LEU A 15 1.05 -2.65 16.39
C LEU A 15 -0.19 -2.41 15.51
N ILE A 16 -0.99 -3.46 15.26
CA ILE A 16 -2.14 -3.41 14.34
C ILE A 16 -3.21 -2.45 14.85
N PHE A 17 -3.43 -2.41 16.17
CA PHE A 17 -4.39 -1.51 16.79
C PHE A 17 -3.81 -0.13 17.15
N SER A 18 -2.56 0.15 16.74
CA SER A 18 -1.97 1.47 16.97
C SER A 18 -2.62 2.53 16.08
N PRO A 19 -2.86 3.75 16.61
CA PRO A 19 -3.37 4.87 15.79
C PRO A 19 -2.48 5.19 14.60
N PHE A 20 -1.16 5.02 14.76
CA PHE A 20 -0.18 5.25 13.70
C PHE A 20 -0.33 4.27 12.53
N PHE A 21 -0.51 2.98 12.81
CA PHE A 21 -0.74 1.96 11.77
C PHE A 21 -2.01 2.25 10.97
N PHE A 22 -3.12 2.58 11.64
CA PHE A 22 -4.37 2.95 10.97
C PHE A 22 -4.23 4.23 10.16
N PHE A 23 -3.59 5.26 10.73
CA PHE A 23 -3.35 6.52 10.05
C PHE A 23 -2.54 6.32 8.76
N LEU A 24 -1.43 5.58 8.83
CA LEU A 24 -0.60 5.26 7.68
C LEU A 24 -1.37 4.44 6.63
N THR A 25 -2.13 3.44 7.07
CA THR A 25 -2.95 2.59 6.18
C THR A 25 -4.02 3.43 5.47
N LEU A 26 -4.72 4.30 6.19
CA LEU A 26 -5.77 5.14 5.62
C LEU A 26 -5.19 6.15 4.62
N ILE A 27 -4.08 6.80 4.95
CA ILE A 27 -3.43 7.75 4.05
C ILE A 27 -2.85 7.05 2.82
N GLY A 28 -2.16 5.92 3.00
CA GLY A 28 -1.58 5.17 1.89
C GLY A 28 -2.64 4.68 0.90
N ASN A 29 -3.70 4.04 1.40
CA ASN A 29 -4.80 3.57 0.55
C ASN A 29 -5.61 4.73 -0.03
N GLY A 30 -5.81 5.81 0.74
CA GLY A 30 -6.45 7.03 0.24
C GLY A 30 -5.67 7.67 -0.91
N PHE A 31 -4.34 7.69 -0.83
CA PHE A 31 -3.48 8.16 -1.91
C PHE A 31 -3.58 7.26 -3.16
N ILE A 32 -3.58 5.94 -2.99
CA ILE A 32 -3.76 4.98 -4.10
C ILE A 32 -5.10 5.20 -4.81
N ILE A 33 -6.20 5.30 -4.04
CA ILE A 33 -7.54 5.58 -4.57
C ILE A 33 -7.58 6.93 -5.29
N SER A 34 -6.93 7.96 -4.73
CA SER A 34 -6.84 9.28 -5.36
C SER A 34 -6.06 9.23 -6.69
N CYS A 35 -5.00 8.44 -6.77
CA CYS A 35 -4.29 8.19 -8.02
C CYS A 35 -5.18 7.47 -9.05
N GLY A 36 -5.97 6.47 -8.63
CA GLY A 36 -6.95 5.83 -9.50
C GLY A 36 -8.00 6.82 -10.04
N TYR A 37 -8.45 7.77 -9.22
CA TYR A 37 -9.36 8.84 -9.65
C TYR A 37 -8.73 9.78 -10.67
N LEU A 38 -7.49 10.23 -10.42
CA LEU A 38 -6.76 11.06 -11.38
C LEU A 38 -6.50 10.32 -12.69
N PHE A 39 -6.10 9.05 -12.61
CA PHE A 39 -5.86 8.21 -13.77
C PHE A 39 -7.13 8.05 -14.61
N TYR A 40 -8.27 7.81 -13.98
CA TYR A 40 -9.56 7.76 -14.67
C TYR A 40 -9.83 9.03 -15.47
N HIS A 41 -9.66 10.21 -14.87
CA HIS A 41 -9.89 11.48 -15.58
C HIS A 41 -8.89 11.76 -16.70
N ILE A 42 -7.64 11.31 -16.57
CA ILE A 42 -6.61 11.50 -17.58
C ILE A 42 -6.77 10.52 -18.75
N GLU A 43 -7.16 9.27 -18.47
CA GLU A 43 -7.06 8.18 -19.43
C GLU A 43 -8.40 7.75 -20.03
N LYS A 44 -9.55 8.05 -19.42
CA LYS A 44 -10.86 7.53 -19.86
C LYS A 44 -11.18 7.80 -21.34
N ASP A 45 -10.86 8.99 -21.84
CA ASP A 45 -11.24 9.38 -23.21
C ASP A 45 -10.26 8.87 -24.28
N VAL A 46 -9.09 8.39 -23.89
CA VAL A 46 -8.01 7.94 -24.81
C VAL A 46 -7.68 6.46 -24.66
N ASN A 47 -7.95 5.88 -23.51
CA ASN A 47 -7.63 4.50 -23.18
C ASN A 47 -8.90 3.64 -23.20
N PRO A 48 -9.11 2.80 -24.23
CA PRO A 48 -10.32 2.00 -24.36
C PRO A 48 -10.48 0.94 -23.26
N LYS A 49 -9.44 0.69 -22.46
CA LYS A 49 -9.48 -0.22 -21.31
C LYS A 49 -10.00 0.45 -20.03
N VAL A 50 -10.12 1.77 -20.01
CA VAL A 50 -10.58 2.55 -18.86
C VAL A 50 -11.99 3.05 -19.13
N THR A 51 -12.98 2.19 -18.92
CA THR A 51 -14.38 2.52 -19.22
C THR A 51 -15.13 3.04 -18.00
N HIS A 52 -14.88 2.42 -16.86
CA HIS A 52 -15.48 2.73 -15.58
C HIS A 52 -14.40 3.09 -14.56
N PHE A 53 -14.80 3.83 -13.53
CA PHE A 53 -13.88 4.21 -12.46
C PHE A 53 -13.25 2.99 -11.76
N ILE A 54 -13.98 1.87 -11.70
CA ILE A 54 -13.47 0.63 -11.12
C ILE A 54 -12.25 0.07 -11.88
N ASP A 55 -12.16 0.29 -13.20
CA ASP A 55 -11.02 -0.14 -14.01
C ASP A 55 -9.76 0.65 -13.62
N ALA A 56 -9.90 1.95 -13.38
CA ALA A 56 -8.80 2.81 -12.92
C ALA A 56 -8.42 2.53 -11.46
N LEU A 57 -9.38 2.18 -10.60
CA LEU A 57 -9.09 1.71 -9.25
C LEU A 57 -8.31 0.40 -9.29
N TRP A 58 -8.76 -0.57 -10.07
CA TRP A 58 -8.05 -1.83 -10.30
C TRP A 58 -6.61 -1.59 -10.75
N TRP A 59 -6.41 -0.71 -11.74
CA TRP A 59 -5.09 -0.30 -12.19
C TRP A 59 -4.25 0.30 -11.06
N SER A 60 -4.83 1.20 -10.25
CA SER A 60 -4.09 1.87 -9.18
C SER A 60 -3.59 0.89 -8.10
N PHE A 61 -4.43 -0.07 -7.70
CA PHE A 61 -4.03 -1.07 -6.72
C PHE A 61 -3.00 -2.04 -7.29
N THR A 62 -3.24 -2.59 -8.48
CA THR A 62 -2.30 -3.54 -9.12
C THR A 62 -0.93 -2.91 -9.39
N THR A 63 -0.89 -1.61 -9.68
CA THR A 63 0.35 -0.85 -9.85
C THR A 63 1.04 -0.59 -8.51
N ALA A 64 0.30 -0.10 -7.50
CA ALA A 64 0.84 0.19 -6.18
C ALA A 64 1.39 -1.05 -5.47
N THR A 65 0.76 -2.21 -5.66
CA THR A 65 1.20 -3.50 -5.10
C THR A 65 2.27 -4.19 -5.94
N THR A 66 2.72 -3.56 -7.04
CA THR A 66 3.70 -4.12 -7.99
C THR A 66 3.26 -5.41 -8.69
N THR A 67 1.96 -5.75 -8.62
CA THR A 67 1.40 -6.93 -9.30
C THR A 67 1.45 -6.74 -10.81
N GLY A 68 1.05 -5.57 -11.30
CA GLY A 68 1.25 -5.12 -12.69
C GLY A 68 0.84 -6.13 -13.77
N TYR A 69 -0.43 -6.56 -13.80
CA TYR A 69 -0.92 -7.51 -14.81
C TYR A 69 -0.73 -7.04 -16.26
N GLY A 70 -0.61 -5.72 -16.49
CA GLY A 70 -0.37 -5.13 -17.80
C GLY A 70 -1.60 -5.05 -18.70
N ASP A 71 -2.78 -5.37 -18.17
CA ASP A 71 -4.09 -5.27 -18.80
C ASP A 71 -4.53 -3.81 -19.01
N ILE A 72 -4.16 -2.92 -18.07
CA ILE A 72 -4.36 -1.47 -18.15
C ILE A 72 -3.00 -0.79 -17.97
N THR A 73 -2.62 0.07 -18.92
CA THR A 73 -1.39 0.85 -18.87
C THR A 73 -1.65 2.28 -19.34
N PRO A 74 -0.93 3.29 -18.83
CA PRO A 74 -1.10 4.69 -19.26
C PRO A 74 -0.75 4.87 -20.73
N MET A 75 -1.64 5.52 -21.48
CA MET A 75 -1.37 5.91 -22.87
C MET A 75 -0.84 7.35 -22.95
N THR A 76 -1.19 8.21 -22.00
CA THR A 76 -0.75 9.61 -21.96
C THR A 76 0.55 9.78 -21.18
N ASP A 77 1.29 10.84 -21.48
CA ASP A 77 2.53 11.16 -20.74
C ASP A 77 2.23 11.57 -19.29
N PHE A 78 1.11 12.27 -19.04
CA PHE A 78 0.67 12.57 -17.68
C PHE A 78 0.27 11.31 -16.90
N GLY A 79 -0.40 10.36 -17.55
CA GLY A 79 -0.71 9.05 -16.97
C GLY A 79 0.57 8.29 -16.60
N LYS A 80 1.61 8.33 -17.45
CA LYS A 80 2.91 7.71 -17.14
C LYS A 80 3.59 8.38 -15.94
N ILE A 81 3.60 9.71 -15.87
CA ILE A 81 4.17 10.44 -14.73
C ILE A 81 3.44 10.07 -13.44
N LEU A 82 2.11 10.07 -13.45
CA LEU A 82 1.29 9.65 -12.30
C LEU A 82 1.61 8.21 -11.88
N SER A 83 1.78 7.31 -12.86
CA SER A 83 2.14 5.91 -12.63
C SER A 83 3.48 5.76 -11.92
N ILE A 84 4.50 6.54 -12.31
CA ILE A 84 5.82 6.51 -11.67
C ILE A 84 5.71 6.93 -10.21
N PHE A 85 4.98 8.01 -9.91
CA PHE A 85 4.76 8.44 -8.53
C PHE A 85 4.02 7.37 -7.72
N LEU A 86 3.00 6.75 -8.30
CA LEU A 86 2.25 5.67 -7.65
C LEU A 86 3.16 4.47 -7.33
N MET A 87 4.00 4.03 -8.27
CA MET A 87 4.95 2.93 -8.07
C MET A 87 5.92 3.21 -6.92
N ILE A 88 6.52 4.41 -6.89
CA ILE A 88 7.43 4.82 -5.81
C ILE A 88 6.69 4.84 -4.47
N SER A 89 5.49 5.40 -4.43
CA SER A 89 4.69 5.47 -3.21
C SER A 89 4.31 4.08 -2.66
N GLY A 90 3.96 3.14 -3.54
CA GLY A 90 3.60 1.78 -3.16
C GLY A 90 4.80 1.04 -2.54
N LEU A 91 5.98 1.18 -3.15
CA LEU A 91 7.23 0.66 -2.60
C LEU A 91 7.56 1.25 -1.23
N LEU A 92 7.42 2.56 -1.06
CA LEU A 92 7.67 3.22 0.24
C LEU A 92 6.68 2.75 1.31
N LEU A 93 5.40 2.64 0.99
CA LEU A 93 4.38 2.15 1.92
C LEU A 93 4.68 0.72 2.37
N PHE A 94 5.03 -0.17 1.43
CA PHE A 94 5.40 -1.55 1.72
C PHE A 94 6.67 -1.65 2.59
N ALA A 95 7.67 -0.81 2.30
CA ALA A 95 8.90 -0.74 3.10
C ALA A 95 8.62 -0.29 4.54
N ILE A 96 7.75 0.71 4.74
CA ILE A 96 7.37 1.18 6.07
C ILE A 96 6.63 0.08 6.83
N PHE A 97 5.67 -0.61 6.21
CA PHE A 97 5.00 -1.74 6.87
C PHE A 97 6.00 -2.82 7.27
N THR A 98 6.91 -3.20 6.38
CA THR A 98 7.96 -4.18 6.68
C THR A 98 8.82 -3.75 7.87
N ALA A 99 9.23 -2.48 7.91
CA ALA A 99 10.02 -1.92 9.01
C ALA A 99 9.24 -1.93 10.34
N MET A 100 7.94 -1.61 10.32
CA MET A 100 7.08 -1.63 11.49
C MET A 100 6.99 -3.05 12.09
N PHE A 101 6.71 -4.06 11.26
CA PHE A 101 6.68 -5.45 11.71
C PHE A 101 8.05 -5.92 12.22
N ALA A 102 9.13 -5.54 11.54
CA ALA A 102 10.49 -5.87 11.97
C ALA A 102 10.80 -5.29 13.35
N GLU A 103 10.44 -4.03 13.62
CA GLU A 103 10.68 -3.39 14.91
C GLU A 103 9.88 -4.05 16.05
N THR A 104 8.65 -4.49 15.79
CA THR A 104 7.86 -5.27 16.76
C THR A 104 8.56 -6.59 17.11
N ILE A 105 9.12 -7.29 16.12
CA ILE A 105 9.88 -8.52 16.35
C ILE A 105 11.15 -8.23 17.16
N LEU A 106 11.87 -7.16 16.85
CA LEU A 106 13.08 -6.77 17.57
C LEU A 106 12.78 -6.38 19.02
N THR A 107 11.69 -5.64 19.25
CA THR A 107 11.22 -5.24 20.58
C THR A 107 10.89 -6.47 21.45
N TYR A 108 10.13 -7.42 20.90
CA TYR A 108 9.85 -8.69 21.57
C TYR A 108 11.14 -9.47 21.91
N ARG A 109 12.11 -9.54 20.98
CA ARG A 109 13.40 -10.22 21.23
C ARG A 109 14.25 -9.54 22.29
N ARG A 110 14.22 -8.20 22.39
CA ARG A 110 14.92 -7.45 23.44
C ARG A 110 14.29 -7.70 24.81
N GLY A 111 12.96 -7.80 24.88
CA GLY A 111 12.23 -8.11 26.11
C GLY A 111 12.54 -9.49 26.70
N GLN A 112 12.95 -10.47 25.88
CA GLN A 112 13.33 -11.80 26.36
C GLN A 112 14.78 -11.93 26.87
N LYS A 113 15.65 -10.94 26.59
CA LYS A 113 17.05 -10.96 27.05
C LYS A 113 17.25 -10.30 28.42
N LYS A 114 16.22 -9.70 28.99
CA LYS A 114 16.18 -9.20 30.37
C LYS A 114 15.51 -10.25 31.25
#